data_AF-A0AAQ6ADX0-F1
#
_entry.id   AF-A0AAQ6ADX0-F1
#
_cell.length_a   1.000
_cell.length_b   1.000
_cell.length_c   1.000
_cell.angle_alpha   90.00
_cell.angle_beta   90.00
_cell.angle_gamma   90.00
#
_symmetry.space_group_name_H-M   'P 1'
#
loop_
_entity.id
_entity.type
_entity.pdbx_description
1 polymer ?
#
loop_
_entity_poly.entity_id
_entity_poly.type
_entity_poly.pdbx_seq_one_letter_code
_entity_poly.pdbx_strand_id
1 'polypeptide(L)'
;MVFLLSVCSLLSCLHGLTGTNSTYSPRMIFTDKETAVKRSSVPEQHRPVQILLDRQPDSVTAVGQTHLNWYNFQNPKEAPVERKVLWKECSNNDCSYNITVVHQREEAHKVFVCGSNRRATLCCDVNLSELSPTCIPSEKMGRLPEAIHEFVKKDGEQFALVESEESADLYITFSGSQGYVGIFKFGEKIVRPATNDKEQYYVGLMLSRGREDPLQDRVYAFYKQKNRDKGLYSEMWMPFVTQVCMADIGGPKNNLQFSWTSQMHAKLFCGDSDSKQHFSELVDSAIVHADRWQDTRVYALFRNECVFLIAPRFPLRS
;
A
#
# COMPACT_ATOMS: atom_id res chain seq x y z
N MET A 1 -3.43 39.46 -6.88
CA MET A 1 -3.34 38.15 -7.54
C MET A 1 -3.82 37.00 -6.65
N VAL A 2 -3.44 36.95 -5.36
CA VAL A 2 -3.90 35.92 -4.38
C VAL A 2 -5.42 35.96 -4.15
N PHE A 3 -6.04 37.14 -4.08
CA PHE A 3 -7.49 37.28 -3.91
C PHE A 3 -8.31 36.79 -5.12
N LEU A 4 -7.79 36.94 -6.35
CA LEU A 4 -8.49 36.47 -7.56
C LEU A 4 -8.48 34.95 -7.68
N LEU A 5 -7.42 34.27 -7.23
CA LEU A 5 -7.33 32.81 -7.19
C LEU A 5 -8.33 32.22 -6.18
N SER A 6 -8.44 32.82 -4.98
CA SER A 6 -9.39 32.35 -3.96
C SER A 6 -10.86 32.52 -4.39
N VAL A 7 -11.18 33.61 -5.10
CA VAL A 7 -12.52 33.83 -5.66
C VAL A 7 -12.81 32.88 -6.83
N CYS A 8 -11.82 32.59 -7.69
CA CYS A 8 -11.98 31.60 -8.77
C CYS A 8 -12.18 30.17 -8.24
N SER A 9 -11.45 29.74 -7.21
CA SER A 9 -11.67 28.40 -6.61
C SER A 9 -13.07 28.29 -5.98
N LEU A 10 -13.58 29.36 -5.33
CA LEU A 10 -14.95 29.39 -4.77
C LEU A 10 -16.05 29.33 -5.86
N LEU A 11 -15.89 30.06 -6.97
CA LEU A 11 -16.83 30.03 -8.10
C LEU A 11 -16.81 28.69 -8.85
N SER A 12 -15.67 28.00 -8.89
CA SER A 12 -15.53 26.67 -9.49
C SER A 12 -16.31 25.60 -8.73
N CYS A 13 -16.32 25.67 -7.38
CA CYS A 13 -17.12 24.76 -6.56
C CYS A 13 -18.63 24.94 -6.76
N LEU A 14 -19.08 26.16 -7.07
CA LEU A 14 -20.50 26.48 -7.27
C LEU A 14 -21.07 25.96 -8.61
N HIS A 15 -20.24 25.84 -9.66
CA HIS A 15 -20.68 25.36 -10.98
C HIS A 15 -20.89 23.83 -11.03
N GLY A 16 -20.40 23.07 -10.04
CA GLY A 16 -20.66 21.63 -9.93
C GLY A 16 -22.06 21.27 -9.43
N LEU A 17 -22.86 22.25 -9.00
CA LEU A 17 -24.17 22.03 -8.36
C LEU A 17 -25.37 22.12 -9.31
N THR A 18 -25.18 22.53 -10.57
CA THR A 18 -26.29 22.68 -11.52
C THR A 18 -26.45 21.44 -12.39
N GLY A 19 -26.88 20.33 -11.77
CA GLY A 19 -27.31 19.11 -12.45
C GLY A 19 -28.52 18.52 -11.74
N THR A 20 -29.72 18.86 -12.20
CA THR A 20 -31.02 18.53 -11.58
C THR A 20 -31.46 17.07 -11.78
N ASN A 21 -30.55 16.11 -11.67
CA ASN A 21 -30.85 14.68 -11.58
C ASN A 21 -29.97 14.07 -10.48
N SER A 22 -30.49 14.01 -9.24
CA SER A 22 -29.72 13.47 -8.11
C SER A 22 -29.60 11.95 -8.19
N THR A 23 -28.64 11.48 -8.99
CA THR A 23 -28.06 10.13 -8.91
C THR A 23 -26.94 10.06 -7.85
N TYR A 24 -26.64 11.16 -7.16
CA TYR A 24 -25.48 11.33 -6.28
C TYR A 24 -25.77 11.07 -4.80
N SER A 25 -27.04 10.95 -4.41
CA SER A 25 -27.42 10.57 -3.05
C SER A 25 -27.57 9.04 -2.95
N PRO A 26 -27.13 8.42 -1.84
CA PRO A 26 -27.32 6.99 -1.63
C PRO A 26 -28.81 6.66 -1.66
N ARG A 27 -29.20 5.66 -2.46
CA ARG A 27 -30.61 5.25 -2.63
C ARG A 27 -31.24 4.73 -1.35
N MET A 28 -30.44 4.15 -0.47
CA MET A 28 -30.83 3.69 0.85
C MET A 28 -29.75 4.13 1.84
N ILE A 29 -30.19 4.62 3.00
CA ILE A 29 -29.33 4.95 4.13
C ILE A 29 -29.73 4.00 5.24
N PHE A 30 -28.81 3.13 5.63
CA PHE A 30 -29.02 2.23 6.75
C PHE A 30 -28.46 2.87 8.01
N THR A 31 -29.27 2.89 9.07
CA THR A 31 -28.78 3.27 10.39
C THR A 31 -28.31 2.04 11.17
N ASP A 32 -27.44 2.26 12.14
CA ASP A 32 -26.97 1.23 13.08
C ASP A 32 -28.12 0.49 13.80
N LYS A 33 -29.30 1.10 13.86
CA LYS A 33 -30.49 0.53 14.51
C LYS A 33 -31.29 -0.40 13.60
N GLU A 34 -31.23 -0.19 12.29
CA GLU A 34 -32.06 -0.89 11.29
C GLU A 34 -31.37 -2.12 10.71
N THR A 35 -30.05 -2.20 10.84
CA THR A 35 -29.25 -3.30 10.32
C THR A 35 -28.59 -4.04 11.47
N ALA A 36 -28.75 -5.37 11.50
CA ALA A 36 -28.03 -6.24 12.43
C ALA A 36 -26.55 -6.35 12.02
N VAL A 37 -25.80 -5.25 12.14
CA VAL A 37 -24.35 -5.24 11.94
C VAL A 37 -23.71 -5.87 13.16
N LYS A 38 -23.17 -7.08 13.00
CA LYS A 38 -22.33 -7.73 14.01
C LYS A 38 -21.03 -6.94 14.15
N ARG A 39 -20.66 -6.57 15.37
CA ARG A 39 -19.46 -5.79 15.68
C ARG A 39 -18.60 -6.55 16.68
N SER A 40 -17.28 -6.51 16.45
CA SER A 40 -16.28 -7.01 17.40
C SER A 40 -15.30 -5.88 17.66
N SER A 41 -14.95 -5.66 18.92
CA SER A 41 -13.98 -4.64 19.30
C SER A 41 -12.56 -5.09 18.95
N VAL A 42 -11.75 -4.16 18.43
CA VAL A 42 -10.31 -4.37 18.27
C VAL A 42 -9.61 -3.89 19.54
N PRO A 43 -8.73 -4.70 20.17
CA PRO A 43 -8.06 -4.35 21.43
C PRO A 43 -7.24 -3.06 21.36
N GLU A 44 -6.72 -2.71 20.18
CA GLU A 44 -5.86 -1.55 19.98
C GLU A 44 -6.55 -0.44 19.20
N GLN A 45 -6.62 0.77 19.79
CA GLN A 45 -7.41 1.90 19.27
C GLN A 45 -6.59 3.01 18.60
N HIS A 46 -5.26 2.99 18.68
CA HIS A 46 -4.43 4.17 18.39
C HIS A 46 -3.73 4.14 17.01
N ARG A 47 -3.84 3.06 16.24
CA ARG A 47 -3.26 2.96 14.89
C ARG A 47 -4.22 2.28 13.91
N PRO A 48 -4.10 2.57 12.60
CA PRO A 48 -4.80 1.82 11.57
C PRO A 48 -4.51 0.32 11.71
N VAL A 49 -5.57 -0.46 11.82
CA VAL A 49 -5.49 -1.92 11.95
C VAL A 49 -5.36 -2.52 10.56
N GLN A 50 -4.31 -3.31 10.32
CA GLN A 50 -4.22 -4.08 9.10
C GLN A 50 -5.07 -5.35 9.23
N ILE A 51 -5.90 -5.64 8.23
CA ILE A 51 -6.73 -6.85 8.21
C ILE A 51 -6.13 -7.84 7.23
N LEU A 52 -5.82 -9.04 7.73
CA LEU A 52 -5.44 -10.19 6.92
C LEU A 52 -6.65 -11.10 6.78
N LEU A 53 -7.12 -11.27 5.54
CA LEU A 53 -8.16 -12.24 5.23
C LEU A 53 -7.55 -13.64 5.35
N ASP A 54 -8.18 -14.49 6.15
CA ASP A 54 -7.77 -15.88 6.33
C ASP A 54 -8.20 -16.71 5.11
N ARG A 55 -7.63 -17.91 4.96
CA ARG A 55 -8.06 -18.87 3.93
C ARG A 55 -9.42 -19.47 4.26
N GLN A 56 -9.77 -19.54 5.54
CA GLN A 56 -11.07 -19.99 5.97
C GLN A 56 -12.09 -18.86 5.81
N PRO A 57 -13.29 -19.17 5.28
CA PRO A 57 -14.37 -18.18 5.22
C PRO A 57 -14.76 -17.77 6.64
N ASP A 58 -15.25 -16.54 6.78
CA ASP A 58 -15.71 -15.94 8.05
C ASP A 58 -14.65 -15.77 9.15
N SER A 59 -13.36 -16.01 8.88
CA SER A 59 -12.28 -15.66 9.79
C SER A 59 -11.36 -14.57 9.23
N VAL A 60 -10.89 -13.71 10.14
CA VAL A 60 -9.93 -12.66 9.83
C VAL A 60 -8.91 -12.53 10.94
N THR A 61 -7.69 -12.14 10.59
CA THR A 61 -6.67 -11.75 11.56
C THR A 61 -6.50 -10.24 11.53
N ALA A 62 -6.85 -9.58 12.62
CA ALA A 62 -6.55 -8.16 12.82
C ALA A 62 -5.14 -8.02 13.41
N VAL A 63 -4.31 -7.23 12.74
CA VAL A 63 -2.93 -6.99 13.14
C VAL A 63 -2.90 -5.78 14.06
N GLY A 64 -2.59 -6.02 15.34
CA GLY A 64 -2.22 -4.97 16.29
C GLY A 64 -0.73 -4.63 16.22
N GLN A 65 -0.28 -3.77 17.12
CA GLN A 65 1.11 -3.36 17.27
C GLN A 65 1.99 -4.55 17.64
N THR A 66 1.53 -5.44 18.53
CA THR A 66 2.34 -6.59 18.99
C THR A 66 1.62 -7.93 18.92
N HIS A 67 0.30 -7.91 18.69
CA HIS A 67 -0.55 -9.08 18.69
C HIS A 67 -1.19 -9.29 17.32
N LEU A 68 -1.34 -10.56 16.95
CA LEU A 68 -2.18 -11.00 15.84
C LEU A 68 -3.48 -11.53 16.45
N ASN A 69 -4.57 -10.80 16.26
CA ASN A 69 -5.86 -11.09 16.88
C ASN A 69 -6.77 -11.79 15.87
N TRP A 70 -7.06 -13.06 16.10
CA TRP A 70 -7.89 -13.84 15.20
C TRP A 70 -9.36 -13.77 15.62
N TYR A 71 -10.23 -13.49 14.66
CA TYR A 71 -11.67 -13.35 14.83
C TYR A 71 -12.41 -14.39 14.00
N ASN A 72 -13.46 -14.95 14.59
CA ASN A 72 -14.41 -15.84 13.93
C ASN A 72 -15.81 -15.18 13.88
N PHE A 73 -16.24 -14.77 12.70
CA PHE A 73 -17.54 -14.10 12.50
C PHE A 73 -18.74 -15.06 12.49
N GLN A 74 -18.52 -16.37 12.49
CA GLN A 74 -19.59 -17.35 12.77
C GLN A 74 -20.05 -17.23 14.23
N ASN A 75 -19.11 -16.96 15.14
CA ASN A 75 -19.34 -16.78 16.58
C ASN A 75 -18.88 -15.39 17.06
N PRO A 76 -19.53 -14.30 16.64
CA PRO A 76 -19.04 -12.92 16.86
C PRO A 76 -19.02 -12.48 18.34
N LYS A 77 -19.64 -13.27 19.24
CA LYS A 77 -19.66 -13.02 20.69
C LYS A 77 -18.44 -13.61 21.41
N GLU A 78 -17.72 -14.50 20.76
CA GLU A 78 -16.51 -15.12 21.31
C GLU A 78 -15.37 -14.10 21.31
N ALA A 79 -14.55 -14.13 22.35
CA ALA A 79 -13.37 -13.26 22.42
C ALA A 79 -12.38 -13.64 21.31
N PRO A 80 -11.68 -12.66 20.71
CA PRO A 80 -10.66 -12.97 19.72
C PRO A 80 -9.52 -13.78 20.33
N VAL A 81 -8.92 -14.65 19.53
CA VAL A 81 -7.71 -15.39 19.94
C VAL A 81 -6.51 -14.49 19.71
N GLU A 82 -6.00 -13.90 20.80
CA GLU A 82 -4.84 -13.02 20.79
C GLU A 82 -3.54 -13.83 20.76
N ARG A 83 -2.69 -13.58 19.75
CA ARG A 83 -1.38 -14.23 19.63
C ARG A 83 -0.28 -13.19 19.69
N LYS A 84 0.53 -13.22 20.74
CA LYS A 84 1.69 -12.33 20.87
C LYS A 84 2.87 -12.87 20.08
N VAL A 85 3.43 -12.06 19.18
CA VAL A 85 4.61 -12.45 18.40
C VAL A 85 5.87 -12.34 19.26
N LEU A 86 6.65 -13.42 19.32
CA LEU A 86 7.92 -13.48 20.05
C LEU A 86 9.10 -13.37 19.08
N TRP A 87 9.97 -12.36 19.27
CA TRP A 87 11.10 -12.05 18.39
C TRP A 87 12.38 -12.77 18.84
N LYS A 88 12.74 -13.90 18.19
CA LYS A 88 13.84 -14.76 18.63
C LYS A 88 15.23 -14.14 18.48
N GLU A 89 15.49 -13.39 17.41
CA GLU A 89 16.79 -12.77 17.12
C GLU A 89 17.07 -11.48 17.91
N CYS A 90 16.27 -11.20 18.94
CA CYS A 90 16.46 -10.01 19.74
C CYS A 90 17.47 -10.25 20.89
N SER A 91 18.72 -9.83 20.68
CA SER A 91 19.82 -10.01 21.64
C SER A 91 19.90 -8.92 22.72
N ASN A 92 19.05 -7.89 22.70
CA ASN A 92 19.08 -6.73 23.61
C ASN A 92 17.78 -6.58 24.41
N ASN A 93 17.83 -5.89 25.56
CA ASN A 93 16.69 -5.65 26.46
C ASN A 93 15.51 -4.84 25.86
N ASP A 94 15.56 -4.40 24.60
CA ASP A 94 14.51 -3.60 23.95
C ASP A 94 13.95 -4.29 22.70
N CYS A 95 13.28 -5.43 22.92
CA CYS A 95 12.61 -6.23 21.88
C CYS A 95 11.19 -5.76 21.57
N SER A 96 10.91 -4.48 21.81
CA SER A 96 9.59 -3.89 21.59
C SER A 96 9.39 -3.53 20.11
N TYR A 97 9.26 -4.56 19.26
CA TYR A 97 8.96 -4.36 17.85
C TYR A 97 7.46 -4.21 17.62
N ASN A 98 7.10 -3.17 16.88
CA ASN A 98 5.73 -2.99 16.40
C ASN A 98 5.60 -3.65 15.03
N ILE A 99 4.57 -4.47 14.83
CA ILE A 99 4.28 -5.13 13.57
C ILE A 99 3.93 -4.06 12.51
N THR A 100 4.66 -4.07 11.39
CA THR A 100 4.52 -3.09 10.30
C THR A 100 4.18 -3.73 8.95
N VAL A 101 4.46 -5.02 8.79
CA VAL A 101 4.18 -5.81 7.59
C VAL A 101 3.62 -7.16 8.03
N VAL A 102 2.53 -7.59 7.40
CA VAL A 102 1.96 -8.94 7.55
C VAL A 102 1.47 -9.43 6.21
N HIS A 103 1.92 -10.61 5.79
CA HIS A 103 1.52 -11.25 4.53
C HIS A 103 1.27 -12.75 4.72
N GLN A 104 0.14 -13.23 4.21
CA GLN A 104 -0.19 -14.66 4.23
C GLN A 104 0.71 -15.41 3.24
N ARG A 105 1.48 -16.41 3.70
CA ARG A 105 2.32 -17.24 2.82
C ARG A 105 1.47 -18.22 2.02
N GLU A 106 2.06 -18.78 0.96
CA GLU A 106 1.49 -19.92 0.21
C GLU A 106 1.43 -21.22 1.04
N GLU A 107 2.32 -21.37 2.02
CA GLU A 107 2.24 -22.45 3.03
C GLU A 107 1.07 -22.19 4.00
N ALA A 108 0.30 -23.24 4.31
CA ALA A 108 -0.84 -23.12 5.24
C ALA A 108 -0.38 -22.72 6.65
N HIS A 109 -1.15 -21.84 7.32
CA HIS A 109 -0.90 -21.34 8.68
C HIS A 109 0.41 -20.57 8.89
N LYS A 110 1.23 -20.40 7.84
CA LYS A 110 2.45 -19.61 7.88
C LYS A 110 2.17 -18.19 7.40
N VAL A 111 2.71 -17.22 8.12
CA VAL A 111 2.56 -15.80 7.82
C VAL A 111 3.93 -15.14 7.90
N PHE A 112 4.23 -14.30 6.92
CA PHE A 112 5.40 -13.44 6.93
C PHE A 112 5.09 -12.17 7.70
N VAL A 113 5.92 -11.83 8.68
CA VAL A 113 5.73 -10.67 9.55
C VAL A 113 7.02 -9.87 9.60
N CYS A 114 6.92 -8.54 9.49
CA CYS A 114 8.00 -7.64 9.89
C CYS A 114 7.58 -6.78 11.06
N GLY A 115 8.51 -6.61 12.00
CA GLY A 115 8.39 -5.71 13.13
C GLY A 115 9.47 -4.65 13.07
N SER A 116 9.10 -3.41 13.34
CA SER A 116 10.02 -2.27 13.37
C SER A 116 9.94 -1.57 14.72
N ASN A 117 11.10 -1.22 15.27
CA ASN A 117 11.21 -0.27 16.37
C ASN A 117 11.92 1.00 15.87
N ARG A 118 12.41 1.86 16.78
CA ARG A 118 13.09 3.12 16.39
C ARG A 118 14.46 2.92 15.72
N ARG A 119 15.03 1.73 15.77
CA ARG A 119 16.42 1.45 15.37
C ARG A 119 16.52 0.38 14.30
N ALA A 120 15.67 -0.63 14.37
CA ALA A 120 15.79 -1.84 13.59
C ALA A 120 14.43 -2.33 13.07
N THR A 121 14.47 -2.97 11.90
CA THR A 121 13.38 -3.81 11.39
C THR A 121 13.85 -5.26 11.31
N LEU A 122 13.02 -6.17 11.81
CA LEU A 122 13.21 -7.62 11.71
C LEU A 122 12.04 -8.22 10.96
N CYS A 123 12.31 -9.19 10.10
CA CYS A 123 11.30 -9.87 9.30
C CYS A 123 11.51 -11.39 9.38
N CYS A 124 10.42 -12.14 9.41
CA CYS A 124 10.43 -13.57 9.69
C CYS A 124 9.12 -14.24 9.31
N ASP A 125 9.12 -15.56 9.34
CA ASP A 125 7.91 -16.35 9.27
C ASP A 125 7.44 -16.71 10.69
N VAL A 126 6.12 -16.73 10.87
CA VAL A 126 5.44 -17.18 12.09
C VAL A 126 4.40 -18.24 11.74
N ASN A 127 4.16 -19.16 12.67
CA ASN A 127 3.10 -20.18 12.55
C ASN A 127 1.89 -19.79 13.40
N LEU A 128 0.76 -19.47 12.76
CA LEU A 128 -0.47 -19.07 13.45
C LEU A 128 -1.18 -20.21 14.18
N SER A 129 -0.74 -21.46 14.01
CA SER A 129 -1.25 -22.59 14.80
C SER A 129 -0.82 -22.51 16.27
N GLU A 130 0.25 -21.77 16.56
CA GLU A 130 0.77 -21.58 17.91
C GLU A 130 0.06 -20.41 18.61
N LEU A 131 -0.18 -20.54 19.92
CA LEU A 131 -0.73 -19.45 20.75
C LEU A 131 0.28 -18.32 20.96
N SER A 132 1.57 -18.66 21.02
CA SER A 132 2.69 -17.73 21.19
C SER A 132 3.68 -17.90 20.04
N PRO A 133 3.31 -17.46 18.82
CA PRO A 133 4.11 -17.71 17.63
C PRO A 133 5.49 -17.07 17.73
N THR A 134 6.52 -17.88 17.49
CA THR A 134 7.89 -17.39 17.43
C THR A 134 8.24 -16.95 16.01
N CYS A 135 8.79 -15.75 15.90
CA CYS A 135 9.37 -15.19 14.69
C CYS A 135 10.68 -15.89 14.37
N ILE A 136 10.68 -16.67 13.29
CA ILE A 136 11.84 -17.43 12.80
C ILE A 136 12.27 -16.86 11.43
N PRO A 137 13.56 -16.51 11.25
CA PRO A 137 14.06 -16.01 9.98
C PRO A 137 13.65 -16.88 8.80
N SER A 138 13.20 -16.24 7.72
CA SER A 138 12.73 -16.95 6.53
C SER A 138 13.92 -17.45 5.72
N GLU A 139 14.01 -18.76 5.48
CA GLU A 139 15.07 -19.37 4.66
C GLU A 139 15.06 -18.81 3.23
N LYS A 140 13.88 -18.56 2.66
CA LYS A 140 13.68 -17.97 1.32
C LYS A 140 14.17 -16.52 1.21
N MET A 141 14.48 -15.86 2.33
CA MET A 141 14.86 -14.46 2.39
C MET A 141 16.11 -14.25 3.27
N GLY A 142 17.11 -15.13 3.13
CA GLY A 142 18.30 -15.15 3.99
C GLY A 142 19.13 -13.85 4.04
N ARG A 143 19.12 -13.01 3.00
CA ARG A 143 19.80 -11.69 2.99
C ARG A 143 18.97 -10.54 3.56
N LEU A 144 17.69 -10.78 3.80
CA LEU A 144 16.75 -9.75 4.25
C LEU A 144 17.15 -9.13 5.58
N PRO A 145 17.54 -9.88 6.63
CA PRO A 145 17.79 -9.30 7.94
C PRO A 145 18.85 -8.20 7.90
N GLU A 146 19.95 -8.39 7.17
CA GLU A 146 21.00 -7.38 7.00
C GLU A 146 20.53 -6.20 6.13
N ALA A 147 19.80 -6.49 5.05
CA ALA A 147 19.36 -5.50 4.07
C ALA A 147 18.30 -4.52 4.60
N ILE A 148 17.35 -5.03 5.38
CA ILE A 148 16.20 -4.26 5.88
C ILE A 148 16.44 -3.71 7.28
N HIS A 149 17.51 -4.11 7.98
CA HIS A 149 17.74 -3.77 9.38
C HIS A 149 17.54 -2.28 9.66
N GLU A 150 18.14 -1.42 8.84
CA GLU A 150 18.09 0.03 9.01
C GLU A 150 16.87 0.69 8.35
N PHE A 151 16.02 -0.07 7.67
CA PHE A 151 14.84 0.43 6.99
C PHE A 151 13.63 0.41 7.93
N VAL A 152 13.21 1.59 8.40
CA VAL A 152 11.98 1.74 9.21
C VAL A 152 10.82 2.15 8.31
N LYS A 153 9.86 1.24 8.13
CA LYS A 153 8.64 1.50 7.35
C LYS A 153 7.77 2.55 8.04
N LYS A 154 7.28 3.52 7.28
CA LYS A 154 6.33 4.54 7.78
C LYS A 154 4.89 4.01 7.74
N ASP A 155 4.05 4.60 8.58
CA ASP A 155 2.61 4.33 8.54
C ASP A 155 2.03 4.75 7.19
N GLY A 156 1.15 3.93 6.62
CA GLY A 156 0.54 4.17 5.30
C GLY A 156 1.36 3.71 4.09
N GLU A 157 2.62 3.31 4.27
CA GLU A 157 3.40 2.73 3.17
C GLU A 157 2.82 1.39 2.72
N GLN A 158 2.86 1.16 1.42
CA GLN A 158 2.34 -0.03 0.76
C GLN A 158 3.45 -1.08 0.67
N PHE A 159 3.08 -2.35 0.68
CA PHE A 159 4.02 -3.43 0.51
C PHE A 159 3.39 -4.59 -0.25
N ALA A 160 4.23 -5.41 -0.86
CA ALA A 160 3.82 -6.63 -1.53
C ALA A 160 4.94 -7.66 -1.43
N LEU A 161 4.59 -8.92 -1.23
CA LEU A 161 5.53 -10.02 -1.20
C LEU A 161 5.36 -10.86 -2.47
N VAL A 162 6.48 -11.17 -3.12
CA VAL A 162 6.54 -12.06 -4.27
C VAL A 162 7.29 -13.31 -3.85
N GLU A 163 6.61 -14.44 -3.88
CA GLU A 163 7.19 -15.74 -3.54
C GLU A 163 7.46 -16.56 -4.81
N SER A 164 8.56 -17.30 -4.77
CA SER A 164 8.89 -18.40 -5.67
C SER A 164 9.19 -19.66 -4.85
N GLU A 165 9.53 -20.77 -5.51
CA GLU A 165 9.89 -22.02 -4.83
C GLU A 165 11.09 -21.83 -3.90
N GLU A 166 12.13 -21.13 -4.35
CA GLU A 166 13.42 -21.03 -3.66
C GLU A 166 13.66 -19.67 -2.97
N SER A 167 12.98 -18.61 -3.42
CA SER A 167 13.24 -17.25 -2.93
C SER A 167 11.96 -16.45 -2.75
N ALA A 168 12.06 -15.34 -2.02
CA ALA A 168 11.01 -14.33 -1.97
C ALA A 168 11.60 -12.92 -2.05
N ASP A 169 10.82 -12.01 -2.62
CA ASP A 169 11.14 -10.60 -2.79
C ASP A 169 10.03 -9.74 -2.15
N LEU A 170 10.42 -8.91 -1.18
CA LEU A 170 9.58 -7.93 -0.50
C LEU A 170 9.74 -6.56 -1.17
N TYR A 171 8.62 -6.03 -1.67
CA TYR A 171 8.52 -4.68 -2.21
C TYR A 171 7.87 -3.77 -1.18
N ILE A 172 8.47 -2.61 -0.89
CA ILE A 172 7.92 -1.62 0.04
C ILE A 172 8.02 -0.24 -0.60
N THR A 173 6.95 0.54 -0.55
CA THR A 173 7.01 1.96 -0.90
C THR A 173 7.63 2.77 0.22
N PHE A 174 8.25 3.88 -0.15
CA PHE A 174 8.75 4.86 0.80
C PHE A 174 8.43 6.26 0.31
N SER A 175 7.56 6.93 1.04
CA SER A 175 7.08 8.28 0.79
C SER A 175 7.94 9.32 1.52
N GLY A 176 8.07 10.50 0.94
CA GLY A 176 8.87 11.58 1.51
C GLY A 176 9.15 12.69 0.51
N SER A 177 9.96 13.65 0.95
CA SER A 177 10.31 14.86 0.19
C SER A 177 11.72 14.85 -0.42
N GLN A 178 12.56 13.90 -0.02
CA GLN A 178 13.96 13.82 -0.42
C GLN A 178 14.56 12.43 -0.16
N GLY A 179 15.65 12.13 -0.85
CA GLY A 179 16.42 10.90 -0.68
C GLY A 179 15.89 9.78 -1.57
N TYR A 180 15.86 8.56 -1.04
CA TYR A 180 15.43 7.37 -1.74
C TYR A 180 13.90 7.20 -1.67
N VAL A 181 13.16 8.15 -2.21
CA VAL A 181 11.69 8.11 -2.28
C VAL A 181 11.28 7.22 -3.47
N GLY A 182 10.51 6.16 -3.21
CA GLY A 182 10.10 5.21 -4.24
C GLY A 182 9.85 3.80 -3.75
N ILE A 183 9.92 2.83 -4.66
CA ILE A 183 9.78 1.40 -4.37
C ILE A 183 11.15 0.84 -3.99
N PHE A 184 11.25 0.17 -2.85
CA PHE A 184 12.39 -0.68 -2.49
C PHE A 184 12.05 -2.14 -2.77
N LYS A 185 13.05 -2.91 -3.20
CA LYS A 185 13.03 -4.36 -3.30
C LYS A 185 14.06 -4.94 -2.34
N PHE A 186 13.62 -5.84 -1.47
CA PHE A 186 14.45 -6.61 -0.56
C PHE A 186 14.24 -8.10 -0.82
N GLY A 187 15.31 -8.87 -0.97
CA GLY A 187 15.23 -10.29 -1.29
C GLY A 187 16.62 -10.80 -1.61
N GLU A 188 16.75 -11.59 -2.68
CA GLU A 188 18.07 -12.08 -3.11
C GLU A 188 18.99 -10.94 -3.57
N LYS A 189 18.38 -9.94 -4.24
CA LYS A 189 19.00 -8.68 -4.67
C LYS A 189 18.26 -7.51 -4.05
N ILE A 190 19.02 -6.52 -3.60
CA ILE A 190 18.48 -5.26 -3.11
C ILE A 190 18.46 -4.27 -4.26
N VAL A 191 17.29 -3.68 -4.52
CA VAL A 191 17.14 -2.60 -5.50
C VAL A 191 16.39 -1.45 -4.86
N ARG A 192 16.94 -0.24 -5.00
CA ARG A 192 16.42 0.98 -4.37
C ARG A 192 16.02 2.02 -5.42
N PRO A 193 15.18 2.99 -5.05
CA PRO A 193 14.89 4.15 -5.90
C PRO A 193 16.15 4.94 -6.21
N ALA A 194 16.17 5.72 -7.30
CA ALA A 194 17.17 6.76 -7.45
C ALA A 194 16.90 7.91 -6.48
N THR A 195 17.97 8.53 -5.97
CA THR A 195 17.83 9.77 -5.18
C THR A 195 17.15 10.84 -6.01
N ASN A 196 16.12 11.46 -5.46
CA ASN A 196 15.46 12.58 -6.08
C ASN A 196 15.05 13.61 -5.03
N ASP A 197 14.74 14.81 -5.49
CA ASP A 197 14.26 15.91 -4.66
C ASP A 197 12.74 16.00 -4.67
N LYS A 198 12.01 15.08 -5.32
CA LYS A 198 10.57 15.18 -5.50
C LYS A 198 9.85 14.73 -4.24
N GLU A 199 8.79 15.44 -3.89
CA GLU A 199 7.91 15.05 -2.79
C GLU A 199 6.81 14.13 -3.29
N GLN A 200 6.83 12.87 -2.85
CA GLN A 200 5.95 11.82 -3.33
C GLN A 200 5.35 11.03 -2.16
N TYR A 201 4.06 10.72 -2.27
CA TYR A 201 3.30 9.92 -1.31
C TYR A 201 2.58 8.79 -2.02
N TYR A 202 2.96 7.56 -1.70
CA TYR A 202 2.42 6.34 -2.27
C TYR A 202 1.13 5.92 -1.56
N VAL A 203 0.13 5.53 -2.34
CA VAL A 203 -1.18 5.10 -1.85
C VAL A 203 -1.58 3.71 -2.35
N GLY A 204 -0.86 3.16 -3.31
CA GLY A 204 -1.12 1.82 -3.83
C GLY A 204 0.13 1.14 -4.35
N LEU A 205 0.15 -0.19 -4.23
CA LEU A 205 1.17 -1.06 -4.81
C LEU A 205 0.48 -2.30 -5.39
N MET A 206 0.81 -2.63 -6.63
CA MET A 206 0.20 -3.73 -7.36
C MET A 206 1.29 -4.61 -7.98
N LEU A 207 1.14 -5.92 -7.82
CA LEU A 207 1.89 -6.91 -8.57
C LEU A 207 1.11 -7.30 -9.82
N SER A 208 1.75 -7.19 -10.99
CA SER A 208 1.24 -7.69 -12.26
C SER A 208 2.14 -8.80 -12.74
N ARG A 209 1.64 -10.04 -12.70
CA ARG A 209 2.38 -11.22 -13.16
C ARG A 209 1.78 -11.76 -14.45
N GLY A 210 2.61 -11.86 -15.48
CA GLY A 210 2.26 -12.49 -16.75
C GLY A 210 2.43 -14.00 -16.65
N ARG A 211 1.38 -14.78 -16.90
CA ARG A 211 1.49 -16.25 -16.90
C ARG A 211 2.42 -16.81 -17.99
N GLU A 212 2.72 -16.01 -19.01
CA GLU A 212 3.43 -16.45 -20.23
C GLU A 212 4.94 -16.16 -20.19
N ASP A 213 5.36 -15.04 -19.58
CA ASP A 213 6.78 -14.64 -19.51
C ASP A 213 7.06 -13.88 -18.20
N PRO A 214 7.76 -14.49 -17.23
CA PRO A 214 8.15 -13.83 -15.98
C PRO A 214 8.99 -12.56 -16.15
N LEU A 215 9.67 -12.38 -17.30
CA LEU A 215 10.40 -11.13 -17.59
C LEU A 215 9.45 -9.94 -17.84
N GLN A 216 8.18 -10.21 -18.12
CA GLN A 216 7.13 -9.19 -18.22
C GLN A 216 6.49 -8.86 -16.87
N ASP A 217 6.90 -9.51 -15.78
CA ASP A 217 6.35 -9.21 -14.47
C ASP A 217 6.75 -7.79 -14.06
N ARG A 218 5.74 -7.03 -13.58
CA ARG A 218 5.87 -5.63 -13.21
C ARG A 218 5.30 -5.39 -11.82
N VAL A 219 5.92 -4.48 -11.10
CA VAL A 219 5.34 -3.84 -9.92
C VAL A 219 4.90 -2.45 -10.31
N TYR A 220 3.62 -2.14 -10.11
CA TYR A 220 3.07 -0.80 -10.29
C TYR A 220 2.87 -0.14 -8.92
N ALA A 221 3.24 1.12 -8.79
CA ALA A 221 2.95 1.90 -7.59
C ALA A 221 2.24 3.20 -7.96
N PHE A 222 1.21 3.53 -7.19
CA PHE A 222 0.36 4.70 -7.39
C PHE A 222 0.69 5.72 -6.31
N TYR A 223 0.94 6.96 -6.73
CA TYR A 223 1.38 8.01 -5.83
C TYR A 223 0.91 9.38 -6.28
N LYS A 224 0.86 10.31 -5.32
CA LYS A 224 0.77 11.74 -5.61
C LYS A 224 2.15 12.38 -5.46
N GLN A 225 2.45 13.32 -6.33
CA GLN A 225 3.69 14.08 -6.32
C GLN A 225 3.38 15.57 -6.25
N LYS A 226 4.11 16.30 -5.41
CA LYS A 226 3.97 17.75 -5.34
C LYS A 226 4.60 18.42 -6.55
N ASN A 227 3.85 19.28 -7.23
CA ASN A 227 4.37 20.06 -8.32
C ASN A 227 5.27 21.19 -7.81
N ARG A 228 6.49 21.30 -8.36
CA ARG A 228 7.45 22.36 -8.03
C ARG A 228 7.59 23.40 -9.13
N ASP A 229 6.84 23.26 -10.23
CA ASP A 229 6.89 24.22 -11.31
C ASP A 229 6.36 25.59 -10.86
N LYS A 230 6.97 26.67 -11.34
CA LYS A 230 6.57 28.06 -11.03
C LYS A 230 5.34 28.54 -11.82
N GLY A 231 4.61 27.63 -12.44
CA GLY A 231 3.45 27.93 -13.29
C GLY A 231 2.13 28.04 -12.50
N LEU A 232 1.03 28.10 -13.23
CA LEU A 232 -0.33 28.13 -12.66
C LEU A 232 -0.64 26.91 -11.77
N TYR A 233 0.11 25.81 -11.95
CA TYR A 233 -0.04 24.58 -11.18
C TYR A 233 0.97 24.41 -10.04
N SER A 234 1.63 25.50 -9.61
CA SER A 234 2.61 25.45 -8.53
C SER A 234 1.99 24.91 -7.24
N GLU A 235 2.74 24.11 -6.49
CA GLU A 235 2.35 23.52 -5.20
C GLU A 235 1.18 22.52 -5.23
N MET A 236 0.56 22.27 -6.40
CA MET A 236 -0.52 21.28 -6.50
C MET A 236 0.00 19.84 -6.47
N TRP A 237 -0.78 18.95 -5.86
CA TRP A 237 -0.57 17.51 -5.96
C TRP A 237 -0.96 17.03 -7.35
N MET A 238 -0.12 16.19 -7.95
CA MET A 238 -0.37 15.56 -9.23
C MET A 238 -0.32 14.04 -9.07
N PRO A 239 -1.21 13.28 -9.71
CA PRO A 239 -1.27 11.85 -9.51
C PRO A 239 -0.46 11.11 -10.58
N PHE A 240 0.26 10.08 -10.17
CA PHE A 240 1.16 9.33 -11.02
C PHE A 240 1.04 7.83 -10.75
N VAL A 241 1.39 7.06 -11.78
CA VAL A 241 1.72 5.64 -11.67
C VAL A 241 3.18 5.46 -12.10
N THR A 242 3.92 4.64 -11.37
CA THR A 242 5.25 4.17 -11.78
C THR A 242 5.23 2.66 -11.91
N GLN A 243 6.03 2.13 -12.82
CA GLN A 243 6.28 0.70 -12.96
C GLN A 243 7.77 0.40 -12.79
N VAL A 244 8.08 -0.80 -12.31
CA VAL A 244 9.42 -1.41 -12.33
C VAL A 244 9.30 -2.88 -12.73
N CYS A 245 10.35 -3.45 -13.33
CA CYS A 245 10.39 -4.88 -13.66
C CYS A 245 10.76 -5.70 -12.44
N MET A 246 10.06 -6.81 -12.18
CA MET A 246 10.42 -7.70 -11.06
C MET A 246 11.80 -8.34 -11.25
N ALA A 247 12.19 -8.60 -12.50
CA ALA A 247 13.49 -9.15 -12.89
C ALA A 247 14.65 -8.14 -12.84
N ASP A 248 14.39 -6.86 -12.58
CA ASP A 248 15.45 -5.85 -12.48
C ASP A 248 16.25 -6.07 -11.19
N ILE A 249 17.58 -6.12 -11.35
CA ILE A 249 18.55 -6.35 -10.27
C ILE A 249 19.47 -5.14 -10.04
N GLY A 250 19.18 -4.04 -10.72
CA GLY A 250 19.98 -2.83 -10.74
C GLY A 250 21.09 -2.83 -11.79
N GLY A 251 21.74 -1.67 -11.91
CA GLY A 251 22.78 -1.43 -12.89
C GLY A 251 24.19 -1.86 -12.43
N PRO A 252 25.19 -1.76 -13.33
CA PRO A 252 26.59 -2.06 -13.01
C PRO A 252 27.16 -1.09 -11.95
N LYS A 253 28.31 -1.47 -11.34
CA LYS A 253 28.95 -0.69 -10.24
C LYS A 253 29.09 0.82 -10.50
N ASN A 254 29.38 1.20 -11.74
CA ASN A 254 29.62 2.60 -12.11
C ASN A 254 28.37 3.34 -12.62
N ASN A 255 27.23 2.64 -12.77
CA ASN A 255 26.00 3.24 -13.27
C ASN A 255 24.78 2.53 -12.68
N LEU A 256 24.00 3.22 -11.84
CA LEU A 256 22.78 2.70 -11.21
C LEU A 256 22.97 1.43 -10.37
N GLN A 257 24.13 1.25 -9.73
CA GLN A 257 24.35 0.11 -8.84
C GLN A 257 23.25 0.01 -7.77
N PHE A 258 22.64 -1.18 -7.64
CA PHE A 258 21.53 -1.47 -6.73
C PHE A 258 20.34 -0.52 -6.89
N SER A 259 20.19 0.13 -8.04
CA SER A 259 19.15 1.13 -8.30
C SER A 259 18.33 0.73 -9.52
N TRP A 260 17.02 1.00 -9.52
CA TRP A 260 16.16 0.61 -10.63
C TRP A 260 16.68 1.11 -11.98
N THR A 261 16.77 0.20 -12.95
CA THR A 261 17.13 0.49 -14.35
C THR A 261 15.90 0.50 -15.26
N SER A 262 14.81 -0.07 -14.79
CA SER A 262 13.56 -0.27 -15.52
C SER A 262 12.41 0.65 -15.08
N GLN A 263 12.68 1.61 -14.20
CA GLN A 263 11.65 2.48 -13.66
C GLN A 263 11.11 3.44 -14.73
N MET A 264 9.80 3.40 -14.94
CA MET A 264 9.08 4.35 -15.81
C MET A 264 7.86 4.88 -15.09
N HIS A 265 7.44 6.12 -15.38
CA HIS A 265 6.27 6.71 -14.76
C HIS A 265 5.41 7.46 -15.77
N ALA A 266 4.11 7.55 -15.46
CA ALA A 266 3.12 8.28 -16.24
C ALA A 266 2.19 9.05 -15.30
N LYS A 267 1.72 10.21 -15.77
CA LYS A 267 0.71 11.00 -15.05
C LYS A 267 -0.67 10.39 -15.25
N LEU A 268 -1.43 10.29 -14.17
CA LEU A 268 -2.84 9.91 -14.22
C LEU A 268 -3.69 11.17 -14.43
N PHE A 269 -4.76 11.04 -15.20
CA PHE A 269 -5.71 12.12 -15.40
C PHE A 269 -7.09 11.64 -14.99
N CYS A 270 -7.74 12.43 -14.14
CA CYS A 270 -9.12 12.22 -13.76
C CYS A 270 -9.86 13.56 -13.83
N GLY A 271 -10.97 13.55 -14.55
CA GLY A 271 -11.74 14.75 -14.82
C GLY A 271 -12.72 14.52 -15.94
N ASP A 272 -13.56 15.53 -16.13
CA ASP A 272 -14.48 15.60 -17.25
C ASP A 272 -14.13 16.85 -18.06
N SER A 273 -13.81 16.64 -19.33
CA SER A 273 -13.42 17.72 -20.24
C SER A 273 -14.56 18.70 -20.46
N ASP A 274 -15.80 18.21 -20.49
CA ASP A 274 -16.96 19.01 -20.88
C ASP A 274 -17.37 19.95 -19.75
N SER A 275 -17.37 19.46 -18.51
CA SER A 275 -17.58 20.28 -17.31
C SER A 275 -16.32 21.00 -16.81
N LYS A 276 -15.17 20.83 -17.47
CA LYS A 276 -13.85 21.37 -17.06
C LYS A 276 -13.47 21.03 -15.62
N GLN A 277 -13.95 19.90 -15.12
CA GLN A 277 -13.63 19.43 -13.78
C GLN A 277 -12.33 18.63 -13.82
N HIS A 278 -11.41 18.94 -12.90
CA HIS A 278 -10.15 18.24 -12.75
C HIS A 278 -9.96 17.79 -11.31
N PHE A 279 -9.58 16.52 -11.15
CA PHE A 279 -9.26 15.92 -9.86
C PHE A 279 -7.79 15.57 -9.85
N SER A 280 -7.01 16.37 -9.14
CA SER A 280 -5.54 16.36 -9.19
C SER A 280 -4.91 15.57 -8.05
N GLU A 281 -5.60 15.39 -6.93
CA GLU A 281 -5.05 14.68 -5.78
C GLU A 281 -5.52 13.23 -5.75
N LEU A 282 -4.58 12.29 -5.90
CA LEU A 282 -4.85 10.87 -5.65
C LEU A 282 -4.89 10.61 -4.14
N VAL A 283 -5.98 10.01 -3.67
CA VAL A 283 -6.25 9.73 -2.25
C VAL A 283 -5.97 8.27 -1.91
N ASP A 284 -6.48 7.35 -2.72
CA ASP A 284 -6.40 5.91 -2.47
C ASP A 284 -6.54 5.13 -3.79
N SER A 285 -6.19 3.85 -3.79
CA SER A 285 -6.40 2.95 -4.93
C SER A 285 -6.74 1.54 -4.50
N ALA A 286 -7.70 0.93 -5.19
CA ALA A 286 -8.10 -0.45 -5.04
C ALA A 286 -7.86 -1.23 -6.34
N ILE A 287 -7.30 -2.42 -6.22
CA ILE A 287 -6.99 -3.29 -7.35
C ILE A 287 -7.98 -4.45 -7.38
N VAL A 288 -8.61 -4.66 -8.54
CA VAL A 288 -9.48 -5.79 -8.79
C VAL A 288 -8.80 -6.71 -9.79
N HIS A 289 -8.18 -7.77 -9.27
CA HIS A 289 -7.48 -8.77 -10.06
C HIS A 289 -8.46 -9.55 -10.96
N ALA A 290 -7.99 -9.88 -12.15
CA ALA A 290 -8.65 -10.76 -13.11
C ALA A 290 -7.73 -11.93 -13.46
N ASP A 291 -8.29 -12.99 -14.05
CA ASP A 291 -7.52 -14.18 -14.47
C ASP A 291 -6.38 -13.84 -15.42
N ARG A 292 -6.64 -12.87 -16.31
CA ARG A 292 -5.67 -12.27 -17.21
C ARG A 292 -5.23 -10.92 -16.66
N TRP A 293 -3.92 -10.70 -16.58
CA TRP A 293 -3.38 -9.46 -16.03
C TRP A 293 -3.83 -8.22 -16.82
N GLN A 294 -4.01 -8.34 -18.14
CA GLN A 294 -4.50 -7.26 -19.02
C GLN A 294 -5.93 -6.81 -18.70
N ASP A 295 -6.70 -7.66 -17.99
CA ASP A 295 -8.08 -7.39 -17.61
C ASP A 295 -8.21 -6.93 -16.15
N THR A 296 -7.09 -6.90 -15.41
CA THR A 296 -7.03 -6.36 -14.06
C THR A 296 -7.33 -4.86 -14.10
N ARG A 297 -8.09 -4.39 -13.12
CA ARG A 297 -8.62 -3.03 -13.07
C ARG A 297 -8.14 -2.33 -11.83
N VAL A 298 -7.77 -1.08 -12.00
CA VAL A 298 -7.44 -0.19 -10.88
C VAL A 298 -8.54 0.84 -10.74
N TYR A 299 -9.14 0.89 -9.56
CA TYR A 299 -10.05 1.96 -9.15
C TYR A 299 -9.26 2.91 -8.27
N ALA A 300 -9.12 4.15 -8.70
CA ALA A 300 -8.34 5.14 -7.97
C ALA A 300 -9.27 6.27 -7.52
N LEU A 301 -9.19 6.64 -6.24
CA LEU A 301 -9.99 7.69 -5.64
C LEU A 301 -9.25 9.03 -5.76
N PHE A 302 -9.85 9.99 -6.44
CA PHE A 302 -9.29 11.34 -6.58
C PHE A 302 -10.13 12.36 -5.85
N ARG A 303 -9.45 13.41 -5.39
CA ARG A 303 -10.01 14.58 -4.74
C ARG A 303 -9.61 15.84 -5.50
N ASN A 304 -10.50 16.82 -5.52
CA ASN A 304 -10.21 18.18 -5.97
C ASN A 304 -10.19 19.19 -4.80
N GLU A 305 -9.88 20.45 -5.08
CA GLU A 305 -9.82 21.52 -4.05
C GLU A 305 -11.15 21.71 -3.30
N CYS A 306 -12.27 21.38 -3.93
CA CYS A 306 -13.62 21.46 -3.36
C CYS A 306 -14.03 20.18 -2.59
N VAL A 307 -13.11 19.22 -2.39
CA VAL A 307 -13.33 17.95 -1.67
C VAL A 307 -14.36 17.01 -2.35
N PHE A 308 -14.66 17.22 -3.63
CA PHE A 308 -15.41 16.22 -4.39
C PHE A 308 -14.54 14.99 -4.64
N LEU A 309 -15.17 13.82 -4.61
CA LEU A 309 -14.52 12.53 -4.81
C LEU A 309 -15.03 11.87 -6.09
N ILE A 310 -14.11 11.25 -6.82
CA ILE A 310 -14.42 10.44 -8.00
C ILE A 310 -13.53 9.20 -8.03
N ALA A 311 -14.09 8.08 -8.48
CA ALA A 311 -13.41 6.81 -8.58
C ALA A 311 -13.41 6.28 -10.03
N PRO A 312 -12.57 6.83 -10.93
CA PRO A 312 -12.38 6.30 -12.28
C PRO A 312 -11.80 4.88 -12.26
N ARG A 313 -12.02 4.18 -13.37
CA ARG A 313 -11.48 2.85 -13.64
C ARG A 313 -10.37 2.95 -14.70
N PHE A 314 -9.21 2.38 -14.40
CA PHE A 314 -8.09 2.28 -15.33
C PHE A 314 -7.84 0.81 -15.74
N PRO A 315 -7.85 0.47 -17.04
CA PRO A 315 -7.37 -0.82 -17.52
C PRO A 315 -5.83 -0.86 -17.57
N LEU A 316 -5.23 -2.02 -17.37
CA LEU A 316 -3.77 -2.23 -17.45
C LEU A 316 -3.27 -2.54 -18.86
N ARG A 317 -3.95 -2.04 -19.89
CA ARG A 317 -3.55 -2.24 -21.28
C ARG A 317 -2.69 -1.07 -21.75
N SER A 318 -1.62 -1.40 -22.48
CA SER A 318 -0.81 -0.43 -23.24
C SER A 318 -1.61 0.19 -24.38
#